data_AF-A0A931M699-F1
#
_entry.id   AF-A0A931M699-F1
#
_cell.length_a   1.000
_cell.length_b   1.000
_cell.length_c   1.000
_cell.angle_alpha   90.00
_cell.angle_beta   90.00
_cell.angle_gamma   90.00
#
_symmetry.space_group_name_H-M   'P 1'
#
loop_
_entity.id
_entity.type
_entity.pdbx_description
1 polymer ?
#
loop_
_entity_poly.entity_id
_entity_poly.type
_entity_poly.pdbx_seq_one_letter_code
_entity_poly.pdbx_strand_id
1 'polypeptide(L)'
;LASLWNEMILEKGNDTAQDSNDRFLANIQKGGTYSVVPRIPGGEITPDKLIVIGQVAKKYHLYTKITGGQRIDLFGAHLSDLPLIWEELIAAGFESGHAYGKALRTVKSCVGSTWCRFGLHDSVSFAIQIEERYRGLRAPHKIKSAVSGCIRECAEAQSKDFGIIATEKGWNLYVCGNGGSKPQHALLLATDLDCETCIRYIDRFLMFYIKTADPLTRTATWLNKMDGGIDYLRNVVVNDSLRIVQELEAEMQLLVDSYKCEWKEAVENPEIRKRFNHFVNAPEEKDPTVVFDPMREQKRAKEWK
;
A
#
# COMPACT_ATOMS: atom_id res chain seq x y z
N LEU A 1 -15.16 -11.21 4.31
CA LEU A 1 -14.23 -10.08 4.07
C LEU A 1 -13.06 -10.63 3.29
N ALA A 2 -12.75 -10.07 2.11
CA ALA A 2 -11.62 -10.52 1.26
C ALA A 2 -10.27 -10.58 2.00
N SER A 3 -10.15 -9.91 3.15
CA SER A 3 -8.98 -9.93 4.04
C SER A 3 -8.66 -11.27 4.71
N LEU A 4 -9.59 -12.23 4.79
CA LEU A 4 -9.35 -13.50 5.49
C LEU A 4 -8.77 -14.61 4.59
N TRP A 5 -8.94 -14.50 3.27
CA TRP A 5 -8.64 -15.60 2.34
C TRP A 5 -7.70 -15.24 1.20
N ASN A 6 -7.29 -13.97 1.08
CA ASN A 6 -6.41 -13.45 0.04
C ASN A 6 -6.82 -13.81 -1.40
N GLU A 7 -8.10 -14.08 -1.61
CA GLU A 7 -8.65 -14.37 -2.94
C GLU A 7 -8.61 -13.11 -3.81
N MET A 8 -8.51 -13.32 -5.12
CA MET A 8 -8.55 -12.21 -6.07
C MET A 8 -9.88 -11.47 -5.95
N ILE A 9 -9.81 -10.15 -5.71
CA ILE A 9 -11.00 -9.30 -5.47
C ILE A 9 -12.04 -9.35 -6.59
N LEU A 10 -11.62 -9.67 -7.82
CA LEU A 10 -12.51 -9.78 -8.99
C LEU A 10 -13.17 -11.15 -9.13
N GLU A 11 -12.79 -12.14 -8.31
CA GLU A 11 -13.43 -13.44 -8.21
C GLU A 11 -14.66 -13.37 -7.29
N LYS A 12 -15.77 -13.98 -7.74
CA LYS A 12 -17.02 -14.27 -6.99
C LYS A 12 -17.51 -13.16 -6.02
N GLY A 13 -18.17 -12.13 -6.55
CA GLY A 13 -19.05 -11.22 -5.76
C GLY A 13 -18.35 -10.33 -4.73
N ASN A 14 -17.05 -10.48 -4.52
CA ASN A 14 -16.23 -9.67 -3.61
C ASN A 14 -16.01 -8.23 -4.13
N ASP A 15 -16.29 -7.99 -5.41
CA ASP A 15 -16.25 -6.68 -6.08
C ASP A 15 -17.40 -5.74 -5.66
N THR A 16 -18.50 -6.29 -5.14
CA THR A 16 -19.61 -5.49 -4.58
C THR A 16 -19.39 -5.08 -3.12
N ALA A 17 -18.47 -5.76 -2.42
CA ALA A 17 -18.22 -5.52 -1.00
C ALA A 17 -17.29 -4.31 -0.74
N GLN A 18 -16.51 -3.88 -1.74
CA GLN A 18 -15.68 -2.68 -1.64
C GLN A 18 -15.80 -1.80 -2.89
N ASP A 19 -15.82 -0.49 -2.62
CA ASP A 19 -15.84 0.68 -3.50
C ASP A 19 -15.46 0.48 -4.99
N SER A 20 -16.02 1.33 -5.87
CA SER A 20 -15.77 1.44 -7.32
C SER A 20 -14.31 1.28 -7.78
N ASN A 21 -13.35 1.60 -6.92
CA ASN A 21 -11.91 1.48 -7.16
C ASN A 21 -11.41 0.03 -7.19
N ASP A 22 -11.98 -0.87 -6.38
CA ASP A 22 -11.56 -2.29 -6.33
C ASP A 22 -12.05 -3.05 -7.57
N ARG A 23 -13.17 -2.62 -8.18
CA ARG A 23 -13.70 -3.19 -9.44
C ARG A 23 -12.75 -3.05 -10.63
N PHE A 24 -11.98 -1.96 -10.67
CA PHE A 24 -11.06 -1.67 -11.78
C PHE A 24 -9.59 -1.70 -11.35
N LEU A 25 -9.30 -2.22 -10.15
CA LEU A 25 -7.94 -2.29 -9.60
C LEU A 25 -7.16 -0.96 -9.76
N ALA A 26 -7.86 0.17 -9.68
CA ALA A 26 -7.32 1.50 -9.96
C ALA A 26 -8.22 2.56 -9.32
N ASN A 27 -7.64 3.69 -8.88
CA ASN A 27 -8.46 4.78 -8.38
C ASN A 27 -9.10 5.52 -9.55
N ILE A 28 -10.42 5.71 -9.49
CA ILE A 28 -11.12 6.62 -10.38
C ILE A 28 -10.76 8.08 -10.06
N GLN A 29 -10.57 8.88 -11.09
CA GLN A 29 -10.13 10.27 -11.03
C GLN A 29 -11.22 11.20 -11.54
N LYS A 30 -11.08 12.50 -11.21
CA LYS A 30 -11.90 13.55 -11.83
C LYS A 30 -11.78 13.44 -13.35
N GLY A 31 -12.91 13.39 -14.05
CA GLY A 31 -12.92 13.19 -15.51
C GLY A 31 -12.97 11.73 -15.97
N GLY A 32 -13.27 10.76 -15.10
CA GLY A 32 -13.52 9.37 -15.52
C GLY A 32 -12.27 8.57 -15.91
N THR A 33 -11.09 9.04 -15.50
CA THR A 33 -9.80 8.40 -15.78
C THR A 33 -9.28 7.64 -14.57
N TYR A 34 -8.18 6.91 -14.73
CA TYR A 34 -7.67 5.98 -13.72
C TYR A 34 -6.20 6.24 -13.37
N SER A 35 -5.82 5.90 -12.14
CA SER A 35 -4.43 5.97 -11.67
C SER A 35 -3.70 4.66 -11.88
N VAL A 36 -2.44 4.72 -12.31
CA VAL A 36 -1.49 3.61 -12.30
C VAL A 36 -0.38 3.94 -11.31
N VAL A 37 -0.19 3.08 -10.31
CA VAL A 37 0.79 3.29 -9.25
C VAL A 37 1.61 2.00 -9.05
N PRO A 38 2.76 1.87 -9.72
CA PRO A 38 3.64 0.72 -9.52
C PRO A 38 4.26 0.72 -8.11
N ARG A 39 4.53 -0.47 -7.58
CA ARG A 39 5.22 -0.66 -6.30
C ARG A 39 6.70 -0.28 -6.44
N ILE A 40 7.23 0.43 -5.45
CA ILE A 40 8.66 0.81 -5.36
C ILE A 40 9.15 0.51 -3.93
N PRO A 41 9.42 -0.75 -3.56
CA PRO A 41 9.67 -1.14 -2.18
C PRO A 41 10.72 -0.26 -1.48
N GLY A 42 10.40 0.24 -0.28
CA GLY A 42 11.29 1.14 0.47
C GLY A 42 11.59 2.50 -0.19
N GLY A 43 10.98 2.80 -1.34
CA GLY A 43 11.30 3.97 -2.14
C GLY A 43 12.57 3.83 -2.99
N GLU A 44 13.13 2.63 -3.09
CA GLU A 44 14.35 2.34 -3.85
C GLU A 44 14.01 1.89 -5.27
N ILE A 45 14.58 2.56 -6.28
CA ILE A 45 14.32 2.30 -7.69
C ILE A 45 15.62 2.38 -8.50
N THR A 46 15.81 1.44 -9.42
CA THR A 46 16.96 1.46 -10.33
C THR A 46 16.77 2.50 -11.44
N PRO A 47 17.86 3.05 -12.02
CA PRO A 47 17.76 3.96 -13.15
C PRO A 47 16.94 3.38 -14.32
N ASP A 48 17.11 2.11 -14.66
CA ASP A 48 16.37 1.46 -15.75
C ASP A 48 14.87 1.41 -15.49
N LYS A 49 14.47 1.02 -14.26
CA LYS A 49 13.06 1.03 -13.86
C LYS A 49 12.47 2.45 -13.88
N LEU A 50 13.25 3.45 -13.47
CA LEU A 50 12.83 4.85 -13.54
C LEU A 50 12.62 5.33 -14.99
N ILE A 51 13.50 4.92 -15.91
CA ILE A 51 13.37 5.20 -17.35
C ILE A 51 12.09 4.56 -17.91
N VAL A 52 11.80 3.29 -17.56
CA VAL A 52 10.58 2.61 -17.99
C VAL A 52 9.32 3.38 -17.56
N ILE A 53 9.25 3.83 -16.31
CA ILE A 53 8.11 4.65 -15.84
C ILE A 53 7.96 5.91 -16.70
N GLY A 54 9.06 6.58 -17.03
CA GLY A 54 9.05 7.75 -17.90
C GLY A 54 8.60 7.44 -19.34
N GLN A 55 9.02 6.31 -19.90
CA GLN A 55 8.63 5.85 -21.24
C GLN A 55 7.13 5.53 -21.30
N VAL A 56 6.62 4.75 -20.33
CA VAL A 56 5.19 4.44 -20.20
C VAL A 56 4.38 5.72 -20.03
N ALA A 57 4.81 6.61 -19.14
CA ALA A 57 4.12 7.89 -18.93
C ALA A 57 4.05 8.72 -20.23
N LYS A 58 5.15 8.78 -20.99
CA LYS A 58 5.18 9.48 -22.27
C LYS A 58 4.27 8.82 -23.33
N LYS A 59 4.33 7.49 -23.46
CA LYS A 59 3.55 6.71 -24.44
C LYS A 59 2.04 6.87 -24.26
N TYR A 60 1.58 6.84 -23.02
CA TYR A 60 0.16 6.95 -22.67
C TYR A 60 -0.26 8.38 -22.26
N HIS A 61 0.62 9.36 -22.48
CA HIS A 61 0.43 10.76 -22.12
C HIS A 61 -0.03 10.98 -20.68
N LEU A 62 0.51 10.23 -19.71
CA LEU A 62 0.09 10.25 -18.31
C LEU A 62 0.70 11.44 -17.54
N TYR A 63 -0.06 11.99 -16.60
CA TYR A 63 0.47 12.96 -15.64
C TYR A 63 1.27 12.21 -14.57
N THR A 64 2.46 12.70 -14.22
CA THR A 64 3.38 12.07 -13.26
C THR A 64 3.54 12.91 -11.99
N LYS A 65 3.59 12.24 -10.83
CA LYS A 65 3.81 12.90 -9.54
C LYS A 65 4.58 12.02 -8.55
N ILE A 66 5.66 12.56 -8.00
CA ILE A 66 6.33 11.98 -6.82
C ILE A 66 5.45 12.22 -5.59
N THR A 67 5.24 11.17 -4.80
CA THR A 67 4.37 11.21 -3.61
C THR A 67 5.17 11.20 -2.30
N GLY A 68 4.51 11.60 -1.21
CA GLY A 68 5.08 11.52 0.14
C GLY A 68 5.34 10.09 0.63
N GLY A 69 4.87 9.07 -0.09
CA GLY A 69 5.19 7.65 0.18
C GLY A 69 6.37 7.13 -0.63
N GLN A 70 7.18 8.00 -1.25
CA GLN A 70 8.28 7.56 -2.13
C GLN A 70 7.77 6.66 -3.29
N ARG A 71 6.67 7.09 -3.91
CA ARG A 71 6.10 6.48 -5.13
C ARG A 71 6.09 7.49 -6.26
N ILE A 72 5.94 6.98 -7.48
CA ILE A 72 5.64 7.78 -8.66
C ILE A 72 4.25 7.37 -9.13
N ASP A 73 3.30 8.29 -8.99
CA ASP A 73 1.93 8.06 -9.42
C ASP A 73 1.75 8.55 -10.86
N LEU A 74 1.05 7.75 -11.67
CA LEU A 74 0.66 8.05 -13.05
C LEU A 74 -0.85 8.26 -13.13
N PHE A 75 -1.30 9.38 -13.71
CA PHE A 75 -2.70 9.79 -13.75
C PHE A 75 -3.19 10.05 -15.18
N GLY A 76 -4.51 9.94 -15.37
CA GLY A 76 -5.17 10.21 -16.64
C GLY A 76 -5.09 9.06 -17.64
N ALA A 77 -5.02 7.82 -17.16
CA ALA A 77 -5.15 6.63 -18.01
C ALA A 77 -6.62 6.38 -18.36
N HIS A 78 -6.91 5.98 -19.60
CA HIS A 78 -8.23 5.46 -19.94
C HIS A 78 -8.38 4.03 -19.41
N LEU A 79 -9.63 3.59 -19.21
CA LEU A 79 -9.91 2.24 -18.72
C LEU A 79 -9.28 1.15 -19.60
N SER A 80 -9.41 1.30 -20.93
CA SER A 80 -8.84 0.37 -21.92
C SER A 80 -7.32 0.38 -22.03
N ASP A 81 -6.67 1.46 -21.58
CA ASP A 81 -5.20 1.53 -21.55
C ASP A 81 -4.63 0.76 -20.35
N LEU A 82 -5.41 0.51 -19.29
CA LEU A 82 -4.88 -0.05 -18.04
C LEU A 82 -4.19 -1.41 -18.23
N PRO A 83 -4.78 -2.43 -18.90
CA PRO A 83 -4.08 -3.70 -19.09
C PRO A 83 -2.79 -3.56 -19.88
N LEU A 84 -2.77 -2.68 -20.89
CA LEU A 84 -1.59 -2.45 -21.74
C LEU A 84 -0.46 -1.77 -20.95
N ILE A 85 -0.81 -0.76 -20.14
CA ILE A 85 0.16 -0.09 -19.26
C ILE A 85 0.75 -1.09 -18.27
N TRP A 86 -0.08 -1.92 -17.64
CA TRP A 86 0.38 -2.89 -16.66
C TRP A 86 1.20 -4.01 -17.29
N GLU A 87 0.89 -4.44 -18.51
CA GLU A 87 1.68 -5.41 -19.27
C GLU A 87 3.13 -4.92 -19.46
N GLU A 88 3.34 -3.66 -19.85
CA GLU A 88 4.68 -3.05 -19.96
C GLU A 88 5.39 -2.92 -18.61
N LEU A 89 4.68 -2.49 -17.57
CA LEU A 89 5.26 -2.33 -16.23
C LEU A 89 5.65 -3.69 -15.63
N ILE A 90 4.82 -4.72 -15.80
CA ILE A 90 5.09 -6.08 -15.31
C ILE A 90 6.26 -6.69 -16.08
N ALA A 91 6.35 -6.48 -17.40
CA ALA A 91 7.50 -6.92 -18.19
C ALA A 91 8.83 -6.30 -17.69
N ALA A 92 8.79 -5.10 -17.13
CA ALA A 92 9.93 -4.44 -16.48
C ALA A 92 10.12 -4.83 -15.00
N GLY A 93 9.33 -5.78 -14.49
CA GLY A 93 9.43 -6.29 -13.12
C GLY A 93 8.80 -5.39 -12.06
N PHE A 94 7.76 -4.61 -12.41
CA PHE A 94 6.92 -3.92 -11.43
C PHE A 94 5.73 -4.77 -11.00
N GLU A 95 5.22 -4.46 -9.81
CA GLU A 95 3.98 -5.00 -9.28
C GLU A 95 2.99 -3.89 -8.94
N SER A 96 1.73 -4.26 -8.65
CA SER A 96 0.73 -3.32 -8.15
C SER A 96 1.14 -2.72 -6.81
N GLY A 97 1.15 -1.39 -6.72
CA GLY A 97 1.26 -0.67 -5.45
C GLY A 97 -0.02 -0.71 -4.60
N HIS A 98 -1.10 -1.34 -5.09
CA HIS A 98 -2.41 -1.43 -4.41
C HIS A 98 -2.93 -0.07 -3.93
N ALA A 99 -2.64 0.99 -4.70
CA ALA A 99 -3.03 2.36 -4.37
C ALA A 99 -4.55 2.61 -4.42
N TYR A 100 -5.34 1.65 -4.86
CA TYR A 100 -6.81 1.69 -4.88
C TYR A 100 -7.42 1.00 -3.66
N GLY A 101 -6.83 -0.11 -3.22
CA GLY A 101 -7.40 -0.97 -2.20
C GLY A 101 -7.36 -0.42 -0.77
N LYS A 102 -8.21 -0.97 0.10
CA LYS A 102 -8.00 -0.93 1.56
C LYS A 102 -6.92 -1.94 1.95
N ALA A 103 -5.68 -1.62 1.57
CA ALA A 103 -4.51 -2.48 1.74
C ALA A 103 -3.31 -1.70 2.26
N LEU A 104 -2.17 -2.39 2.49
CA LEU A 104 -0.87 -1.72 2.65
C LEU A 104 -0.55 -0.90 1.41
N ARG A 105 -0.36 0.42 1.59
CA ARG A 105 -0.05 1.34 0.49
C ARG A 105 1.44 1.53 0.25
N THR A 106 2.21 1.71 1.32
CA THR A 106 3.62 2.05 1.23
C THR A 106 4.33 1.81 2.55
N VAL A 107 5.61 1.47 2.45
CA VAL A 107 6.56 1.54 3.56
C VAL A 107 7.61 2.57 3.20
N LYS A 108 7.54 3.76 3.81
CA LYS A 108 8.51 4.84 3.57
C LYS A 108 9.81 4.51 4.31
N SER A 109 10.97 4.72 3.69
CA SER A 109 12.27 4.56 4.35
C SER A 109 13.04 5.88 4.35
N CYS A 110 14.03 6.03 5.23
CA CYS A 110 15.16 6.92 4.95
C CYS A 110 16.32 6.11 4.39
N VAL A 111 17.35 6.79 3.90
CA VAL A 111 18.54 6.14 3.30
C VAL A 111 19.40 5.34 4.29
N GLY A 112 19.01 5.27 5.57
CA GLY A 112 19.61 4.39 6.58
C GLY A 112 21.11 4.60 6.80
N SER A 113 21.75 3.60 7.42
CA SER A 113 23.22 3.51 7.55
C SER A 113 23.93 3.31 6.20
N THR A 114 23.20 2.99 5.14
CA THR A 114 23.74 2.83 3.77
C THR A 114 24.35 4.13 3.25
N TRP A 115 23.73 5.29 3.54
CA TRP A 115 24.20 6.59 3.05
C TRP A 115 24.23 7.69 4.10
N CYS A 116 23.37 7.64 5.12
CA CYS A 116 23.30 8.71 6.11
C CYS A 116 24.37 8.51 7.19
N ARG A 117 25.19 9.53 7.43
CA ARG A 117 26.19 9.54 8.52
C ARG A 117 25.61 9.37 9.94
N PHE A 118 24.29 9.54 10.09
CA PHE A 118 23.56 9.34 11.35
C PHE A 118 22.74 8.05 11.37
N GLY A 119 22.71 7.31 10.26
CA GLY A 119 21.99 6.06 10.18
C GLY A 119 22.63 5.05 11.13
N LEU A 120 21.86 4.57 12.09
CA LEU A 120 22.28 3.52 13.00
C LEU A 120 22.17 2.18 12.28
N HIS A 121 21.01 1.90 11.70
CA HIS A 121 20.69 0.63 11.04
C HIS A 121 20.30 0.83 9.57
N ASP A 122 20.36 -0.24 8.79
CA ASP A 122 19.88 -0.27 7.41
C ASP A 122 18.34 -0.29 7.39
N SER A 123 17.75 0.89 7.31
CA SER A 123 16.30 1.04 7.21
C SER A 123 15.73 0.72 5.83
N VAL A 124 16.54 0.76 4.77
CA VAL A 124 16.05 0.53 3.41
C VAL A 124 15.76 -0.95 3.23
N SER A 125 16.72 -1.82 3.55
CA SER A 125 16.53 -3.27 3.49
C SER A 125 15.37 -3.72 4.38
N PHE A 126 15.26 -3.18 5.59
CA PHE A 126 14.16 -3.55 6.48
C PHE A 126 12.81 -3.02 5.99
N ALA A 127 12.74 -1.80 5.42
CA ALA A 127 11.52 -1.30 4.80
C ALA A 127 11.07 -2.16 3.61
N ILE A 128 12.01 -2.60 2.76
CA ILE A 128 11.74 -3.52 1.66
C ILE A 128 11.16 -4.82 2.21
N GLN A 129 11.81 -5.43 3.22
CA GLN A 129 11.31 -6.67 3.83
C GLN A 129 9.90 -6.54 4.38
N ILE A 130 9.61 -5.44 5.10
CA ILE A 130 8.28 -5.16 5.65
C ILE A 130 7.27 -4.95 4.53
N GLU A 131 7.63 -4.23 3.48
CA GLU A 131 6.73 -3.99 2.36
C GLU A 131 6.40 -5.27 1.60
N GLU A 132 7.42 -6.07 1.32
CA GLU A 132 7.29 -7.34 0.62
C GLU A 132 6.50 -8.37 1.47
N ARG A 133 6.64 -8.36 2.79
CA ARG A 133 5.84 -9.24 3.65
C ARG A 133 4.35 -8.87 3.60
N TYR A 134 4.02 -7.59 3.72
CA TYR A 134 2.63 -7.15 3.88
C TYR A 134 1.98 -6.64 2.57
N ARG A 135 2.62 -6.86 1.41
CA ARG A 135 2.06 -6.51 0.09
C ARG A 135 0.76 -7.31 -0.13
N GLY A 136 -0.26 -6.65 -0.67
CA GLY A 136 -1.57 -7.26 -0.90
C GLY A 136 -2.44 -7.44 0.34
N LEU A 137 -1.91 -7.26 1.57
CA LEU A 137 -2.69 -7.42 2.80
C LEU A 137 -3.90 -6.47 2.83
N ARG A 138 -5.10 -7.04 2.69
CA ARG A 138 -6.38 -6.31 2.81
C ARG A 138 -6.75 -6.13 4.27
N ALA A 139 -7.29 -4.97 4.61
CA ALA A 139 -7.61 -4.60 5.98
C ALA A 139 -8.87 -3.74 6.05
N PRO A 140 -9.47 -3.53 7.25
CA PRO A 140 -10.65 -2.68 7.43
C PRO A 140 -10.51 -1.30 6.80
N HIS A 141 -9.30 -0.75 6.78
CA HIS A 141 -8.95 0.45 6.04
C HIS A 141 -7.49 0.38 5.54
N LYS A 142 -7.12 1.27 4.60
CA LYS A 142 -5.74 1.42 4.09
C LYS A 142 -4.72 1.60 5.22
N ILE A 143 -3.56 0.97 5.08
CA ILE A 143 -2.44 0.96 6.03
C ILE A 143 -1.22 1.64 5.38
N LYS A 144 -0.49 2.43 6.16
CA LYS A 144 0.83 2.96 5.80
C LYS A 144 1.83 2.59 6.86
N SER A 145 3.08 2.41 6.45
CA SER A 145 4.19 2.18 7.36
C SER A 145 5.41 3.00 6.99
N ALA A 146 6.38 3.06 7.89
CA ALA A 146 7.71 3.57 7.60
C ALA A 146 8.79 3.00 8.53
N VAL A 147 10.02 2.98 8.03
CA VAL A 147 11.21 2.56 8.77
C VAL A 147 12.24 3.69 8.76
N SER A 148 12.60 4.18 9.94
CA SER A 148 13.65 5.19 10.12
C SER A 148 14.90 4.56 10.69
N GLY A 149 16.04 4.74 10.02
CA GLY A 149 17.33 4.21 10.47
C GLY A 149 17.95 4.92 11.68
N CYS A 150 17.28 5.94 12.26
CA CYS A 150 17.66 6.58 13.52
C CYS A 150 16.50 7.45 14.07
N ILE A 151 16.68 8.00 15.27
CA ILE A 151 15.71 8.86 15.97
C ILE A 151 15.42 10.21 15.29
N ARG A 152 16.19 10.60 14.26
CA ARG A 152 15.89 11.80 13.44
C ARG A 152 14.64 11.62 12.59
N GLU A 153 14.15 10.39 12.45
CA GLU A 153 12.80 10.08 12.01
C GLU A 153 12.45 10.61 10.61
N CYS A 154 13.42 10.70 9.68
CA CYS A 154 13.18 11.25 8.34
C CYS A 154 12.10 10.49 7.52
N ALA A 155 11.73 9.28 7.92
CA ALA A 155 10.66 8.50 7.30
C ALA A 155 9.25 8.80 7.86
N GLU A 156 9.12 9.66 8.87
CA GLU A 156 7.85 10.03 9.52
C GLU A 156 7.09 8.80 10.07
N ALA A 157 7.82 7.82 10.62
CA ALA A 157 7.31 6.57 11.20
C ALA A 157 6.22 6.76 12.26
N GLN A 158 6.30 7.78 13.11
CA GLN A 158 5.28 8.03 14.13
C GLN A 158 3.96 8.58 13.55
N SER A 159 3.92 8.96 12.26
CA SER A 159 2.67 9.38 11.59
C SER A 159 1.93 8.24 10.88
N LYS A 160 2.43 7.01 10.97
CA LYS A 160 1.97 5.86 10.19
C LYS A 160 1.15 4.89 11.06
N ASP A 161 0.38 4.02 10.41
CA ASP A 161 -0.46 3.04 11.10
C ASP A 161 0.40 2.06 11.92
N PHE A 162 1.62 1.78 11.45
CA PHE A 162 2.73 1.28 12.27
C PHE A 162 4.07 1.85 11.76
N GLY A 163 5.03 2.07 12.65
CA GLY A 163 6.30 2.70 12.32
C GLY A 163 7.45 2.11 13.12
N ILE A 164 8.61 2.02 12.50
CA ILE A 164 9.80 1.37 13.06
C ILE A 164 10.93 2.40 13.11
N ILE A 165 11.59 2.54 14.25
CA ILE A 165 12.69 3.51 14.45
C ILE A 165 13.88 2.79 15.07
N ALA A 166 15.04 2.87 14.43
CA ALA A 166 16.27 2.30 14.96
C ALA A 166 16.75 3.05 16.21
N THR A 167 17.20 2.28 17.19
CA THR A 167 17.96 2.71 18.36
C THR A 167 19.36 2.11 18.29
N GLU A 168 20.23 2.43 19.26
CA GLU A 168 21.54 1.79 19.35
C GLU A 168 21.46 0.30 19.72
N LYS A 169 20.32 -0.16 20.24
CA LYS A 169 20.13 -1.53 20.75
C LYS A 169 19.27 -2.41 19.85
N GLY A 170 18.47 -1.81 18.97
CA GLY A 170 17.48 -2.54 18.17
C GLY A 170 16.50 -1.60 17.48
N TRP A 171 15.24 -2.02 17.44
CA TRP A 171 14.15 -1.28 16.81
C TRP A 171 13.02 -0.99 17.79
N ASN A 172 12.60 0.27 17.86
CA ASN A 172 11.37 0.67 18.52
C ASN A 172 10.21 0.54 17.53
N LEU A 173 9.15 -0.15 17.96
CA LEU A 173 7.93 -0.33 17.20
C LEU A 173 6.82 0.57 17.75
N TYR A 174 6.27 1.41 16.89
CA TYR A 174 5.15 2.30 17.16
C TYR A 174 3.92 1.85 16.36
N VAL A 175 2.72 1.99 16.92
CA VAL A 175 1.47 1.57 16.27
C VAL A 175 0.35 2.59 16.46
N CYS A 176 -0.68 2.49 15.61
CA CYS A 176 -1.91 3.28 15.69
C CYS A 176 -1.74 4.79 15.49
N GLY A 177 -0.77 5.20 14.65
CA GLY A 177 -0.68 6.56 14.14
C GLY A 177 -1.50 6.74 12.87
N ASN A 178 -1.80 7.99 12.52
CA ASN A 178 -2.38 8.32 11.23
C ASN A 178 -2.07 9.76 10.81
N GLY A 179 -1.86 9.95 9.51
CA GLY A 179 -2.14 11.23 8.87
C GLY A 179 -3.61 11.33 8.44
N GLY A 180 -4.03 12.53 8.01
CA GLY A 180 -5.35 12.79 7.45
C GLY A 180 -6.04 13.98 8.12
N SER A 181 -7.37 13.97 8.13
CA SER A 181 -8.20 15.04 8.70
C SER A 181 -8.07 15.20 10.22
N LYS A 182 -7.78 14.11 10.93
CA LYS A 182 -7.47 14.09 12.36
C LYS A 182 -6.14 13.34 12.55
N PRO A 183 -4.99 14.02 12.44
CA PRO A 183 -3.69 13.38 12.60
C PRO A 183 -3.45 12.96 14.06
N GLN A 184 -2.81 11.81 14.25
CA GLN A 184 -2.45 11.25 15.55
C GLN A 184 -1.08 10.59 15.42
N HIS A 185 -0.21 10.82 16.41
CA HIS A 185 1.05 10.09 16.51
C HIS A 185 0.80 8.66 17.00
N ALA A 186 1.56 7.73 16.41
CA ALA A 186 1.62 6.34 16.83
C ALA A 186 2.18 6.25 18.25
N LEU A 187 1.69 5.27 19.01
CA LEU A 187 2.12 5.01 20.37
C LEU A 187 3.14 3.88 20.40
N LEU A 188 4.09 3.98 21.33
CA LEU A 188 5.14 2.98 21.51
C LEU A 188 4.56 1.64 21.97
N LEU A 189 4.75 0.60 21.17
CA LEU A 189 4.33 -0.77 21.50
C LEU A 189 5.43 -1.50 22.27
N ALA A 190 6.65 -1.51 21.72
CA ALA A 190 7.81 -2.20 22.27
C ALA A 190 9.13 -1.56 21.79
N THR A 191 10.20 -1.76 22.56
CA THR A 191 11.51 -1.13 22.36
C THR A 191 12.61 -2.15 22.13
N ASP A 192 13.69 -1.71 21.49
CA ASP A 192 14.96 -2.45 21.36
C ASP A 192 14.79 -3.87 20.80
N LEU A 193 13.86 -4.05 19.85
CA LEU A 193 13.57 -5.33 19.22
C LEU A 193 14.63 -5.71 18.18
N ASP A 194 14.90 -6.99 18.04
CA ASP A 194 15.49 -7.54 16.82
C ASP A 194 14.46 -7.55 15.66
N CYS A 195 14.93 -7.74 14.42
CA CYS A 195 14.06 -7.70 13.23
C CYS A 195 12.97 -8.78 13.24
N GLU A 196 13.28 -9.99 13.71
CA GLU A 196 12.34 -11.13 13.71
C GLU A 196 11.22 -10.88 14.72
N THR A 197 11.56 -10.49 15.95
CA THR A 197 10.59 -10.14 16.99
C THR A 197 9.74 -8.93 16.56
N CYS A 198 10.34 -7.93 15.91
CA CYS A 198 9.61 -6.79 15.37
C CYS A 198 8.55 -7.24 14.34
N ILE A 199 8.92 -8.10 13.38
CA ILE A 199 7.99 -8.67 12.40
C ILE A 199 6.86 -9.45 13.09
N ARG A 200 7.17 -10.33 14.04
CA ARG A 200 6.14 -11.08 14.80
C ARG A 200 5.13 -10.15 15.47
N TYR A 201 5.60 -9.07 16.10
CA TYR A 201 4.68 -8.13 16.76
C TYR A 201 3.83 -7.35 15.76
N ILE A 202 4.36 -7.03 14.57
CA ILE A 202 3.59 -6.42 13.50
C ILE A 202 2.55 -7.41 12.95
N ASP A 203 2.90 -8.68 12.74
CA ASP A 203 1.97 -9.73 12.31
C ASP A 203 0.77 -9.81 13.26
N ARG A 204 1.04 -9.95 14.55
CA ARG A 204 0.02 -10.02 15.61
C ARG A 204 -0.85 -8.76 15.65
N PHE A 205 -0.22 -7.59 15.60
CA PHE A 205 -0.92 -6.30 15.59
C PHE A 205 -1.87 -6.19 14.40
N LEU A 206 -1.38 -6.47 13.20
CA LEU A 206 -2.15 -6.36 11.96
C LEU A 206 -3.32 -7.35 11.95
N MET A 207 -3.08 -8.62 12.31
CA MET A 207 -4.16 -9.62 12.36
C MET A 207 -5.18 -9.32 13.44
N PHE A 208 -4.75 -8.88 14.63
CA PHE A 208 -5.68 -8.49 15.69
C PHE A 208 -6.54 -7.30 15.27
N TYR A 209 -5.95 -6.28 14.63
CA TYR A 209 -6.68 -5.17 14.03
C TYR A 209 -7.67 -5.63 12.96
N ILE A 210 -7.25 -6.50 12.03
CA ILE A 210 -8.10 -7.01 10.95
C ILE A 210 -9.32 -7.77 11.52
N LYS A 211 -9.14 -8.54 12.58
CA LYS A 211 -10.22 -9.34 13.19
C LYS A 211 -11.19 -8.51 14.05
N THR A 212 -10.72 -7.43 14.67
CA THR A 212 -11.49 -6.75 15.73
C THR A 212 -11.99 -5.35 15.36
N ALA A 213 -11.46 -4.72 14.31
CA ALA A 213 -11.89 -3.38 13.93
C ALA A 213 -13.13 -3.40 13.03
N ASP A 214 -14.04 -2.45 13.25
CA ASP A 214 -15.19 -2.23 12.36
C ASP A 214 -14.72 -1.90 10.93
N PRO A 215 -15.48 -2.25 9.89
CA PRO A 215 -15.19 -1.84 8.52
C PRO A 215 -14.94 -0.34 8.38
N LEU A 216 -14.00 0.04 7.51
CA LEU A 216 -13.59 1.43 7.24
C LEU A 216 -13.00 2.20 8.44
N THR A 217 -12.59 1.51 9.50
CA THR A 217 -11.95 2.13 10.66
C THR A 217 -10.42 2.17 10.50
N ARG A 218 -9.78 3.31 10.82
CA ARG A 218 -8.30 3.42 10.89
C ARG A 218 -7.77 2.83 12.19
N THR A 219 -6.53 2.35 12.22
CA THR A 219 -5.87 1.81 13.42
C THR A 219 -5.90 2.78 14.60
N ALA A 220 -5.65 4.08 14.36
CA ALA A 220 -5.75 5.13 15.38
C ALA A 220 -7.16 5.21 15.99
N THR A 221 -8.21 5.24 15.16
CA THR A 221 -9.61 5.29 15.62
C THR A 221 -10.03 4.02 16.33
N TRP A 222 -9.56 2.86 15.85
CA TRP A 222 -9.77 1.57 16.49
C TRP A 222 -9.16 1.54 17.89
N LEU A 223 -7.92 1.99 18.05
CA LEU A 223 -7.27 2.09 19.36
C LEU A 223 -8.00 3.06 20.31
N ASN A 224 -8.48 4.20 19.82
CA ASN A 224 -9.18 5.18 20.65
C ASN A 224 -10.53 4.67 21.19
N LYS A 225 -11.12 3.65 20.56
CA LYS A 225 -12.34 2.97 21.03
C LYS A 225 -12.05 1.76 21.91
N MET A 226 -10.79 1.34 22.00
CA MET A 226 -10.40 0.12 22.71
C MET A 226 -10.29 0.39 24.21
N ASP A 227 -11.07 -0.32 25.02
CA ASP A 227 -10.96 -0.25 26.47
C ASP A 227 -9.57 -0.71 26.92
N GLY A 228 -8.91 0.11 27.76
CA GLY A 228 -7.51 -0.10 28.16
C GLY A 228 -6.47 0.33 27.11
N GLY A 229 -6.89 0.78 25.93
CA GLY A 229 -6.05 1.42 24.91
C GLY A 229 -4.78 0.65 24.57
N ILE A 230 -3.64 1.36 24.51
CA ILE A 230 -2.34 0.78 24.13
C ILE A 230 -1.85 -0.30 25.10
N ASP A 231 -2.21 -0.21 26.38
CA ASP A 231 -1.77 -1.18 27.39
C ASP A 231 -2.50 -2.51 27.23
N TYR A 232 -3.80 -2.47 26.95
CA TYR A 232 -4.55 -3.67 26.58
C TYR A 232 -4.00 -4.28 25.29
N LEU A 233 -3.82 -3.47 24.24
CA LEU A 233 -3.25 -3.94 22.97
C LEU A 233 -1.89 -4.63 23.19
N ARG A 234 -0.99 -4.00 23.95
CA ARG A 234 0.32 -4.58 24.29
C ARG A 234 0.18 -5.90 25.04
N ASN A 235 -0.73 -6.00 26.00
CA ASN A 235 -0.96 -7.24 26.72
C ASN A 235 -1.43 -8.38 25.80
N VAL A 236 -2.25 -8.08 24.79
CA VAL A 236 -2.71 -9.09 23.83
C VAL A 236 -1.58 -9.51 22.88
N VAL A 237 -0.90 -8.57 22.23
CA VAL A 237 0.02 -8.90 21.12
C VAL A 237 1.46 -9.19 21.58
N VAL A 238 1.87 -8.68 22.74
CA VAL A 238 3.22 -8.92 23.29
C VAL A 238 3.18 -10.01 24.37
N ASN A 239 2.27 -9.88 25.34
CA ASN A 239 2.20 -10.76 26.51
C ASN A 239 1.27 -11.97 26.32
N ASP A 240 0.63 -12.10 25.15
CA ASP A 240 -0.28 -13.19 24.79
C ASP A 240 -1.36 -13.46 25.84
N SER A 241 -1.94 -12.40 26.41
CA SER A 241 -2.94 -12.52 27.48
C SER A 241 -4.19 -13.31 27.09
N LEU A 242 -4.48 -13.41 25.78
CA LEU A 242 -5.60 -14.16 25.22
C LEU A 242 -5.21 -15.53 24.67
N ARG A 243 -3.92 -15.90 24.63
CA ARG A 243 -3.41 -17.16 24.07
C ARG A 243 -3.78 -17.37 22.60
N ILE A 244 -3.67 -16.31 21.80
CA ILE A 244 -4.04 -16.29 20.38
C ILE A 244 -2.87 -15.95 19.44
N VAL A 245 -1.70 -15.55 19.95
CA VAL A 245 -0.64 -15.01 19.09
C VAL A 245 -0.12 -16.02 18.07
N GLN A 246 -0.11 -17.32 18.38
CA GLN A 246 0.28 -18.37 17.43
C GLN A 246 -0.70 -18.49 16.26
N GLU A 247 -2.00 -18.37 16.52
CA GLU A 247 -3.03 -18.37 15.48
C GLU A 247 -2.86 -17.12 14.59
N LEU A 248 -2.67 -15.95 15.19
CA LEU A 248 -2.47 -14.70 14.45
C LEU A 248 -1.23 -14.77 13.53
N GLU A 249 -0.12 -15.32 14.02
CA GLU A 249 1.10 -15.48 13.21
C GLU A 249 0.89 -16.48 12.07
N ALA A 250 0.24 -17.61 12.33
CA ALA A 250 -0.03 -18.63 11.32
C ALA A 250 -0.95 -18.10 10.20
N GLU A 251 -1.99 -17.35 10.55
CA GLU A 251 -2.87 -16.72 9.57
C GLU A 251 -2.16 -15.65 8.76
N MET A 252 -1.33 -14.80 9.38
CA MET A 252 -0.53 -13.84 8.63
C MET A 252 0.39 -14.57 7.66
N GLN A 253 1.04 -15.66 8.09
CA GLN A 253 1.93 -16.43 7.22
C GLN A 253 1.19 -17.02 6.02
N LEU A 254 -0.05 -17.51 6.20
CA LEU A 254 -0.90 -17.94 5.09
C LEU A 254 -1.17 -16.81 4.09
N LEU A 255 -1.44 -15.58 4.56
CA LEU A 255 -1.65 -14.43 3.68
C LEU A 255 -0.37 -14.03 2.93
N VAL A 256 0.79 -14.11 3.57
CA VAL A 256 2.10 -13.86 2.94
C VAL A 256 2.37 -14.88 1.84
N ASP A 257 2.18 -16.17 2.13
CA ASP A 257 2.49 -17.28 1.22
C ASP A 257 1.53 -17.35 0.02
N SER A 258 0.31 -16.86 0.19
CA SER A 258 -0.72 -16.86 -0.86
C SER A 258 -0.70 -15.63 -1.77
N TYR A 259 0.17 -14.65 -1.52
CA TYR A 259 0.17 -13.39 -2.28
C TYR A 259 0.34 -13.60 -3.79
N LYS A 260 -0.54 -12.92 -4.54
CA LYS A 260 -0.44 -12.76 -5.99
C LYS A 260 -0.64 -11.29 -6.36
N CYS A 261 0.07 -10.83 -7.39
CA CYS A 261 -0.13 -9.50 -7.94
C CYS A 261 -1.42 -9.46 -8.77
N GLU A 262 -2.44 -8.73 -8.29
CA GLU A 262 -3.77 -8.64 -8.93
C GLU A 262 -3.70 -8.16 -10.39
N TRP A 263 -2.78 -7.24 -10.71
CA TRP A 263 -2.61 -6.76 -12.08
C TRP A 263 -1.93 -7.77 -12.99
N LYS A 264 -1.03 -8.61 -12.46
CA LYS A 264 -0.46 -9.70 -13.22
C LYS A 264 -1.54 -10.72 -13.58
N GLU A 265 -2.36 -11.09 -12.61
CA GLU A 265 -3.51 -11.97 -12.84
C GLU A 265 -4.52 -11.37 -13.83
N ALA A 266 -4.81 -10.06 -13.71
CA ALA A 266 -5.71 -9.37 -14.63
C ALA A 266 -5.21 -9.29 -16.07
N VAL A 267 -3.89 -9.17 -16.27
CA VAL A 267 -3.25 -9.12 -17.60
C VAL A 267 -3.19 -10.51 -18.23
N GLU A 268 -2.88 -11.54 -17.42
CA GLU A 268 -2.69 -12.93 -17.87
C GLU A 268 -4.01 -13.70 -18.04
N ASN A 269 -5.10 -13.27 -17.38
CA ASN A 269 -6.42 -13.90 -17.49
C ASN A 269 -7.33 -13.16 -18.48
N PRO A 270 -7.65 -13.74 -19.66
CA PRO A 270 -8.49 -13.08 -20.67
C PRO A 270 -9.88 -12.67 -20.18
N GLU A 271 -10.49 -13.44 -19.27
CA GLU A 271 -11.83 -13.13 -18.75
C GLU A 271 -11.81 -11.92 -17.80
N ILE A 272 -10.75 -11.78 -17.01
CA ILE A 272 -10.57 -10.59 -16.17
C ILE A 272 -10.19 -9.40 -17.06
N ARG A 273 -9.30 -9.57 -18.04
CA ARG A 273 -8.86 -8.52 -18.97
C ARG A 273 -10.01 -7.86 -19.72
N LYS A 274 -11.03 -8.62 -20.13
CA LYS A 274 -12.23 -8.10 -20.82
C LYS A 274 -12.99 -7.03 -20.02
N ARG A 275 -12.86 -7.02 -18.68
CA ARG A 275 -13.54 -6.06 -17.79
C ARG A 275 -13.01 -4.63 -17.93
N PHE A 276 -11.82 -4.45 -18.50
CA PHE A 276 -11.17 -3.15 -18.67
C PHE A 276 -11.46 -2.55 -20.04
N ASN A 277 -12.73 -2.55 -20.47
CA ASN A 277 -13.16 -1.88 -21.70
C ASN A 277 -14.31 -0.94 -21.39
N HIS A 278 -14.35 0.21 -22.05
CA HIS A 278 -15.39 1.20 -21.83
C HIS A 278 -16.70 0.81 -22.53
N PHE A 279 -16.61 0.33 -23.77
CA PHE A 279 -17.76 -0.15 -24.53
C PHE A 279 -17.60 -1.64 -24.86
N VAL A 280 -18.57 -2.47 -24.47
CA VAL A 280 -18.57 -3.91 -24.76
C VAL A 280 -18.55 -4.19 -26.27
N ASN A 281 -19.20 -3.32 -27.05
CA ASN A 281 -19.33 -3.47 -28.51
C ASN A 281 -18.22 -2.76 -29.30
N ALA A 282 -17.39 -1.95 -28.64
CA ALA A 282 -16.32 -1.16 -29.26
C ALA A 282 -15.12 -1.02 -28.30
N PRO A 283 -14.41 -2.12 -28.01
CA PRO A 283 -13.36 -2.16 -26.97
C PRO A 283 -12.15 -1.24 -27.28
N GLU A 284 -11.92 -0.92 -28.56
CA GLU A 284 -10.85 -0.02 -28.99
C GLU A 284 -11.21 1.46 -28.88
N GLU A 285 -12.51 1.79 -28.74
CA GLU A 285 -12.95 3.17 -28.61
C GLU A 285 -12.73 3.70 -27.20
N LYS A 286 -11.95 4.78 -27.11
CA LYS A 286 -11.80 5.54 -25.87
C LYS A 286 -13.04 6.39 -25.65
N ASP A 287 -13.41 6.56 -24.38
CA ASP A 287 -14.50 7.45 -24.00
C ASP A 287 -14.24 8.87 -24.53
N PRO A 288 -15.05 9.38 -25.48
CA PRO A 288 -14.84 10.69 -26.09
C PRO A 288 -15.14 11.84 -25.13
N THR A 289 -15.79 11.57 -23.99
CA THR A 289 -16.06 12.59 -22.96
C THR A 289 -14.83 12.89 -22.10
N VAL A 290 -13.82 12.02 -22.13
CA VAL A 290 -12.57 12.21 -21.39
C VAL A 290 -11.67 13.18 -22.17
N VAL A 291 -11.68 14.44 -21.73
CA VAL A 291 -10.88 15.51 -22.34
C VAL A 291 -9.88 16.08 -21.33
N PHE A 292 -8.70 16.46 -21.81
CA PHE A 292 -7.64 17.08 -21.01
C PHE A 292 -7.30 18.48 -21.52
N ASP A 293 -7.00 19.38 -20.58
CA ASP A 293 -6.41 20.70 -20.89
C ASP A 293 -4.94 20.71 -20.45
N PRO A 294 -4.06 21.47 -21.12
CA PRO A 294 -2.71 21.75 -20.62
C PRO A 294 -2.77 22.46 -19.26
N MET A 295 -1.92 22.04 -18.32
CA MET A 295 -1.75 22.73 -17.03
C MET A 295 -0.31 22.57 -16.54
N ARG A 296 0.39 23.70 -16.39
CA ARG A 296 1.85 23.73 -16.21
C ARG A 296 2.50 22.97 -17.37
N GLU A 297 3.56 22.20 -17.09
CA GLU A 297 4.27 21.36 -18.05
C GLU A 297 3.61 19.98 -18.28
N GLN A 298 2.38 19.78 -17.77
CA GLN A 298 1.66 18.51 -17.89
C GLN A 298 0.19 18.76 -18.30
N LYS A 299 -0.71 17.83 -17.97
CA LYS A 299 -2.15 17.89 -18.28
C LYS A 299 -3.03 17.90 -17.02
N ARG A 300 -4.26 18.38 -17.16
CA ARG A 300 -5.35 18.22 -16.17
C ARG A 300 -6.60 17.71 -16.86
N ALA A 301 -7.46 16.99 -16.13
CA ALA A 301 -8.80 16.68 -16.62
C ALA A 301 -9.60 17.98 -16.82
N LYS A 302 -10.30 18.08 -17.95
CA LYS A 302 -11.20 19.20 -18.24
C LYS A 302 -12.39 19.16 -17.27
N GLU A 303 -12.87 20.32 -16.85
CA GLU A 303 -14.04 20.37 -15.99
C GLU A 303 -15.30 20.00 -16.75
N TRP A 304 -16.18 19.24 -16.09
CA TRP A 304 -17.50 18.94 -16.62
C TRP A 304 -18.27 20.26 -16.61
N LYS A 305 -18.79 20.66 -17.78
CA LYS A 305 -19.69 21.80 -17.89
C LYS A 305 -21.11 21.38 -17.59
#